data_AF-A0A8S3ENH0-F1
#
_entry.id   AF-A0A8S3ENH0-F1
#
_cell.length_a   1.000
_cell.length_b   1.000
_cell.length_c   1.000
_cell.angle_alpha   90.00
_cell.angle_beta   90.00
_cell.angle_gamma   90.00
#
_symmetry.space_group_name_H-M   'P 1'
#
loop_
_entity.id
_entity.type
_entity.pdbx_description
1 polymer ?
#
loop_
_entity_poly.entity_id
_entity_poly.type
_entity_poly.pdbx_seq_one_letter_code
_entity_poly.pdbx_strand_id
1 'polypeptide(L)' 'KSQIHEIVLVGGSTRIPKVQQLLQDLFNGKELNKSINPDEAVAYGAAVQAAILT' A
#
# COMPACT_ATOMS: atom_id res chain seq x y z
N LYS A 1 -14.59 -5.73 8.81
CA LYS A 1 -13.93 -4.97 7.70
C LYS A 1 -13.81 -3.48 7.98
N SER A 2 -14.74 -2.89 8.74
CA SER A 2 -14.76 -1.46 9.10
C SER A 2 -13.59 -0.95 9.96
N GLN A 3 -12.77 -1.83 10.54
CA GLN A 3 -11.59 -1.45 11.34
C GLN A 3 -10.33 -1.16 10.50
N ILE A 4 -10.35 -1.50 9.20
CA ILE A 4 -9.25 -1.15 8.30
C ILE A 4 -9.43 0.31 7.93
N HIS A 5 -8.47 1.18 8.28
CA HIS A 5 -8.52 2.63 8.03
C HIS A 5 -7.83 3.05 6.73
N GLU A 6 -6.79 2.32 6.31
CA GLU A 6 -6.03 2.58 5.10
C GLU A 6 -5.64 1.28 4.41
N ILE A 7 -5.48 1.30 3.10
CA ILE A 7 -5.02 0.16 2.29
C ILE A 7 -3.87 0.63 1.44
N VAL A 8 -2.64 0.30 1.83
CA VAL A 8 -1.41 0.68 1.11
C VAL A 8 -0.99 -0.48 0.20
N LEU A 9 -0.72 -0.17 -1.06
CA LEU A 9 -0.24 -1.15 -2.05
C LEU A 9 1.29 -1.17 -2.09
N VAL A 10 1.88 -2.36 -1.99
CA VAL A 10 3.33 -2.55 -2.00
C VAL A 10 3.71 -3.71 -2.94
N GLY A 11 4.78 -3.52 -3.71
CA GLY A 11 5.29 -4.50 -4.69
C GLY A 11 4.69 -4.31 -6.09
N GLY A 12 5.51 -4.55 -7.12
CA GLY A 12 5.15 -4.26 -8.51
C GLY A 12 3.90 -4.96 -9.05
N SER A 13 3.59 -6.16 -8.56
CA SER A 13 2.38 -6.91 -8.96
C SER A 13 1.08 -6.22 -8.53
N THR A 14 1.13 -5.31 -7.56
CA THR A 14 -0.05 -4.51 -7.15
C THR A 14 -0.45 -3.45 -8.19
N ARG A 15 0.36 -3.24 -9.24
CA ARG A 15 -0.01 -2.42 -10.41
C ARG A 15 -0.99 -3.10 -11.36
N ILE A 16 -1.19 -4.41 -11.23
CA ILE A 16 -2.15 -5.13 -12.06
C ILE A 16 -3.56 -4.59 -11.79
N PRO A 17 -4.28 -4.02 -12.79
CA PRO A 17 -5.58 -3.40 -12.57
C PRO A 17 -6.61 -4.36 -11.96
N LYS A 18 -6.56 -5.64 -12.34
CA LYS A 18 -7.47 -6.65 -11.80
C LYS A 18 -7.25 -6.90 -10.31
N VAL A 19 -6.01 -6.84 -9.83
CA VAL A 19 -5.69 -6.99 -8.39
C VAL A 19 -6.26 -5.81 -7.60
N GLN A 20 -6.12 -4.59 -8.13
CA GLN A 20 -6.69 -3.39 -7.50
C GLN A 20 -8.22 -3.46 -7.43
N GLN A 21 -8.86 -3.88 -8.52
CA GLN A 21 -10.32 -4.03 -8.54
C GLN A 21 -10.80 -5.07 -7.53
N LEU A 22 -10.16 -6.24 -7.47
CA LEU A 22 -10.50 -7.29 -6.51
C LEU A 22 -10.32 -6.82 -5.05
N LEU A 23 -9.28 -6.02 -4.78
CA LEU A 23 -9.06 -5.44 -3.46
C LEU A 23 -10.13 -4.40 -3.12
N GLN A 24 -10.49 -3.53 -4.05
CA GLN A 24 -11.58 -2.57 -3.86
C GLN A 24 -12.90 -3.30 -3.57
N ASP A 25 -13.25 -4.31 -4.36
CA ASP A 25 -14.45 -5.13 -4.15
C ASP A 25 -14.44 -5.84 -2.79
N LEU A 26 -13.28 -6.38 -2.40
CA LEU A 26 -13.09 -7.05 -1.11
C LEU A 26 -13.28 -6.09 0.07
N PHE A 27 -12.87 -4.84 -0.07
CA PHE A 27 -12.97 -3.82 0.98
C PHE A 27 -14.15 -2.86 0.77
N ASN A 28 -15.23 -3.32 0.13
CA ASN A 28 -16.50 -2.58 -0.01
C ASN A 28 -16.35 -1.25 -0.77
N GLY A 29 -15.57 -1.24 -1.84
CA GLY A 29 -15.30 -0.06 -2.67
C GLY A 29 -14.36 0.95 -2.02
N LYS A 30 -13.68 0.58 -0.94
CA LYS A 30 -12.74 1.45 -0.26
C LYS A 30 -11.57 1.82 -1.19
N GLU A 31 -11.24 3.10 -1.22
CA GLU A 31 -10.15 3.63 -2.05
C GLU A 31 -8.79 3.07 -1.61
N LEU A 32 -7.96 2.71 -2.59
CA LEU A 32 -6.62 2.19 -2.35
C LEU A 32 -5.64 3.36 -2.31
N ASN A 33 -4.76 3.36 -1.32
CA ASN A 33 -3.77 4.40 -1.14
C ASN A 33 -2.64 4.23 -2.17
N LYS A 34 -2.49 5.23 -3.03
CA LYS A 34 -1.47 5.31 -4.10
C LYS A 34 -0.49 6.46 -3.90
N SER A 35 -0.44 7.03 -2.69
CA SER A 35 0.41 8.19 -2.38
C SER A 35 1.91 7.86 -2.38
N ILE A 36 2.26 6.57 -2.27
CA ILE A 36 3.64 6.08 -2.22
C ILE A 36 3.87 5.15 -3.42
N ASN A 37 5.04 5.25 -4.05
CA ASN A 37 5.44 4.30 -5.09
C ASN A 37 5.53 2.89 -4.48
N PRO A 38 4.75 1.90 -4.97
CA PRO A 38 4.70 0.56 -4.37
C PRO A 38 6.03 -0.19 -4.40
N ASP A 39 6.95 0.15 -5.31
CA ASP A 39 8.27 -0.51 -5.37
C ASP A 39 9.24 0.01 -4.30
N GLU A 40 9.08 1.26 -3.91
CA GLU A 40 10.01 1.98 -3.05
C GLU A 40 9.51 2.07 -1.60
N ALA A 41 8.22 1.82 -1.37
CA ALA A 41 7.57 1.96 -0.07
C ALA A 41 8.33 1.24 1.07
N VAL A 42 8.83 0.03 0.82
CA VAL A 42 9.58 -0.76 1.82
C VAL A 42 10.94 -0.13 2.11
N ALA A 43 11.70 0.20 1.07
CA ALA A 43 13.03 0.79 1.22
C ALA A 43 12.95 2.16 1.90
N TYR A 44 11.93 2.96 1.57
CA TYR A 44 11.67 4.24 2.20
C TYR A 44 11.40 4.09 3.70
N GLY A 45 10.52 3.15 4.09
CA GLY A 45 10.25 2.87 5.50
C GLY A 45 11.49 2.40 6.27
N ALA A 46 12.31 1.57 5.65
CA ALA A 46 13.58 1.12 6.24
C ALA A 46 14.58 2.29 6.44
N ALA A 47 14.68 3.20 5.47
CA ALA A 47 15.55 4.37 5.56
C ALA A 47 15.12 5.34 6.67
N VAL A 48 13.81 5.59 6.80
CA VAL A 48 13.25 6.39 7.90
C VAL A 48 13.58 5.76 9.25
N GLN A 49 13.38 4.45 9.38
CA GLN A 49 13.68 3.74 10.63
C GLN A 49 15.19 3.78 10.96
N ALA A 50 16.06 3.64 9.95
CA ALA A 50 17.50 3.77 10.14
C ALA A 50 17.87 5.17 10.65
N ALA A 51 17.30 6.22 10.06
CA ALA A 51 17.56 7.61 10.47
C ALA A 51 17.09 7.92 11.91
N ILE A 52 16.08 7.23 12.42
CA ILE A 52 15.63 7.37 13.82
C ILE A 52 16.61 6.69 14.80
N LEU A 53 17.27 5.62 14.35
CA LEU A 53 18.18 4.82 15.17
C LEU A 53 19.64 5.28 15.12
N THR A 54 19.94 6.34 14.34
CA THR A 54 21.28 6.96 14.25
C THR A 54 21.31 8.28 15.01
#